data_AF-A0A2E6E6L0-F1
#
_entry.id   AF-A0A2E6E6L0-F1
#
_cell.length_a   1.000
_cell.length_b   1.000
_cell.length_c   1.000
_cell.angle_alpha   90.00
_cell.angle_beta   90.00
_cell.angle_gamma   90.00
#
_symmetry.space_group_name_H-M   'P 1'
#
loop_
_entity.id
_entity.type
_entity.pdbx_description
1 polymer ?
#
loop_
_entity_poly.entity_id
_entity_poly.type
_entity_poly.pdbx_seq_one_letter_code
_entity_poly.pdbx_strand_id
1 'polypeptide(L)'
;MADRFICFRCGASLETLTLPFSRRDGCPQCAADVHVCRMCLYFDKSVPKQCHEDDAEEVFEKESANFCEWFLPGTEVFDPERANQAQKAEQDLASLFGESSGTTQADANDSLVQSAEDLFK
;
A
#
# COMPACT_ATOMS: atom_id res chain seq x y z
N MET A 1 13.87 13.29 -20.53
CA MET A 1 14.07 12.03 -19.78
C MET A 1 12.77 11.78 -19.05
N ALA A 2 12.13 10.62 -19.25
CA ALA A 2 10.90 10.33 -18.53
C ALA A 2 11.29 9.88 -17.12
N ASP A 3 10.80 10.59 -16.09
CA ASP A 3 11.02 10.20 -14.71
C ASP A 3 10.38 8.83 -14.47
N ARG A 4 11.17 7.88 -13.98
CA ARG A 4 10.71 6.51 -13.74
C ARG A 4 10.20 6.41 -12.32
N PHE A 5 8.88 6.47 -12.16
CA PHE A 5 8.23 6.33 -10.87
C PHE A 5 8.08 4.85 -10.49
N ILE A 6 8.35 4.56 -9.22
CA ILE A 6 8.23 3.22 -8.63
C ILE A 6 7.31 3.26 -7.42
N CYS A 7 6.61 2.16 -7.17
CA CYS A 7 5.71 2.06 -6.03
C CYS A 7 6.47 2.09 -4.69
N PHE A 8 6.10 3.00 -3.79
CA PHE A 8 6.66 3.09 -2.44
C PHE A 8 6.53 1.79 -1.63
N ARG A 9 5.53 0.94 -1.92
CA ARG A 9 5.23 -0.29 -1.19
C ARG A 9 5.97 -1.49 -1.74
N CYS A 10 5.86 -1.75 -3.04
CA CYS A 10 6.38 -2.98 -3.66
C CYS A 10 7.54 -2.76 -4.65
N GLY A 11 7.91 -1.52 -4.96
CA GLY A 11 8.99 -1.19 -5.90
C GLY A 11 8.63 -1.39 -7.37
N ALA A 12 7.39 -1.79 -7.70
CA ALA A 12 6.96 -1.98 -9.08
C ALA A 12 6.95 -0.67 -9.88
N SER A 13 7.23 -0.78 -11.18
CA SER A 13 7.17 0.35 -12.12
C SER A 13 5.75 0.90 -12.25
N LEU A 14 5.60 2.22 -12.24
CA LEU A 14 4.31 2.93 -12.44
C LEU A 14 4.19 3.55 -13.84
N GLU A 15 5.04 3.15 -14.78
CA GLU A 15 5.05 3.69 -16.16
C GLU A 15 3.76 3.44 -16.94
N THR A 16 2.92 2.51 -16.50
CA THR A 16 1.61 2.21 -17.10
C THR A 16 0.54 3.25 -16.73
N LEU A 17 0.78 4.06 -15.71
CA LEU A 17 -0.13 5.11 -15.26
C LEU A 17 0.12 6.41 -16.03
N THR A 18 -0.94 7.15 -16.27
CA THR A 18 -0.87 8.48 -16.88
C THR A 18 -0.50 9.55 -15.85
N LEU A 19 0.40 10.45 -16.24
CA LEU A 19 0.76 11.63 -15.44
C LEU A 19 -0.14 12.83 -15.80
N PRO A 20 -0.48 13.70 -14.82
CA PRO A 20 -0.21 13.54 -13.39
C PRO A 20 -1.02 12.41 -12.77
N PHE A 21 -0.47 11.73 -11.75
CA PHE A 21 -1.20 10.66 -11.07
C PHE A 21 -2.52 11.17 -10.50
N SER A 22 -3.60 10.47 -10.83
CA SER A 22 -4.91 10.71 -10.23
C SER A 22 -4.91 10.27 -8.78
N ARG A 23 -5.77 10.90 -7.97
CA ARG A 23 -6.00 10.50 -6.57
C ARG A 23 -6.56 9.08 -6.43
N ARG A 24 -7.11 8.52 -7.51
CA ARG A 24 -7.68 7.16 -7.56
C ARG A 24 -6.76 6.14 -8.21
N ASP A 25 -5.58 6.56 -8.66
CA ASP A 25 -4.65 5.64 -9.28
C ASP A 25 -4.04 4.74 -8.22
N GLY A 26 -3.95 3.45 -8.56
CA GLY A 26 -3.36 2.41 -7.73
C GLY A 26 -2.22 1.73 -8.46
N CYS A 27 -1.26 1.21 -7.69
CA CYS A 27 -0.19 0.40 -8.23
C CYS A 27 -0.78 -0.87 -8.87
N PRO A 28 -0.42 -1.21 -10.13
CA PRO A 28 -0.97 -2.38 -10.81
C PRO A 28 -0.54 -3.72 -10.19
N GLN A 29 0.52 -3.75 -9.38
CA GLN A 29 1.03 -4.96 -8.76
C GLN A 29 0.48 -5.20 -7.35
N CYS A 30 0.41 -4.16 -6.51
CA CYS A 30 0.03 -4.32 -5.10
C CYS A 30 -1.24 -3.55 -4.70
N ALA A 31 -1.90 -2.90 -5.67
CA ALA A 31 -3.10 -2.08 -5.47
C ALA A 31 -2.96 -0.91 -4.49
N ALA A 32 -1.76 -0.61 -3.99
CA ALA A 32 -1.53 0.54 -3.13
C ALA A 32 -1.80 1.84 -3.88
N ASP A 33 -2.48 2.78 -3.22
CA ASP A 33 -2.71 4.13 -3.74
C ASP A 33 -1.38 4.80 -4.08
N VAL A 34 -1.34 5.53 -5.20
CA VAL A 34 -0.12 6.26 -5.61
C VAL A 34 -0.13 7.71 -5.14
N HIS A 35 -1.30 8.33 -4.97
CA HIS A 35 -1.42 9.71 -4.50
C HIS A 35 -1.44 9.77 -2.96
N VAL A 36 -0.29 9.44 -2.37
CA VAL A 36 -0.11 9.30 -0.92
C VAL A 36 1.13 10.06 -0.47
N CYS A 37 1.20 10.45 0.81
CA CYS A 37 2.37 11.16 1.32
C CYS A 37 3.66 10.35 1.10
N ARG A 38 3.64 9.03 1.29
CA ARG A 38 4.81 8.16 1.05
C ARG A 38 5.33 8.12 -0.40
N MET A 39 4.55 8.59 -1.37
CA MET A 39 4.95 8.72 -2.77
C MET A 39 5.38 10.16 -3.11
N CYS A 40 5.15 11.11 -2.22
CA CYS A 40 5.43 12.52 -2.44
C CYS A 40 6.93 12.82 -2.23
N LEU A 41 7.51 13.67 -3.08
CA LEU A 41 8.90 14.10 -2.96
C LEU A 41 9.18 14.94 -1.70
N TYR A 42 8.15 15.59 -1.15
CA TYR A 42 8.25 16.42 0.07
C TYR A 42 8.14 15.62 1.36
N PHE A 43 7.82 14.33 1.28
CA PHE A 43 7.64 13.51 2.46
C PHE A 43 8.98 13.14 3.08
N ASP A 44 9.13 13.47 4.35
CA ASP A 44 10.33 13.17 5.12
C ASP A 44 9.91 12.78 6.55
N LYS A 45 10.33 11.61 7.02
CA LYS A 45 9.97 11.12 8.35
C LYS A 45 10.64 11.91 9.49
N SER A 46 11.70 12.66 9.19
CA SER A 46 12.54 13.35 10.18
C SER A 46 12.03 14.74 10.57
N VAL A 47 11.10 15.32 9.80
CA VAL A 47 10.56 16.67 10.02
C VAL A 47 9.18 16.66 10.66
N PRO A 48 8.76 17.75 11.33
CA PRO A 48 7.40 17.90 11.84
C PRO A 48 6.35 17.68 10.75
N LYS A 49 5.19 17.10 11.10
CA LYS A 49 4.12 16.69 10.16
C LYS A 49 4.56 15.73 9.05
N GLN A 50 5.83 15.36 9.01
CA GLN A 50 6.46 14.54 7.99
C GLN A 50 6.36 15.11 6.57
N CYS A 51 6.41 16.44 6.44
CA CYS A 51 6.31 17.16 5.17
C CYS A 51 7.23 18.39 5.20
N HIS A 52 7.98 18.62 4.12
CA HIS A 52 8.81 19.82 3.94
C HIS A 52 8.02 21.06 3.49
N GLU A 53 6.82 20.88 2.95
CA GLU A 53 5.95 22.01 2.59
C GLU A 53 5.12 22.47 3.79
N ASP A 54 5.42 23.67 4.30
CA ASP A 54 4.83 24.24 5.52
C ASP A 54 3.33 24.58 5.35
N ASP A 55 2.94 25.01 4.15
CA ASP A 55 1.57 25.36 3.77
C ASP A 55 0.70 24.14 3.44
N ALA A 56 1.30 22.94 3.38
CA ALA A 56 0.55 21.72 3.13
C ALA A 56 -0.30 21.33 4.35
N GLU A 57 -1.55 20.92 4.08
CA GLU A 57 -2.41 20.36 5.12
C GLU A 57 -1.82 19.06 5.67
N GLU A 58 -1.91 18.89 7.00
CA GLU A 58 -1.40 17.70 7.65
C GLU A 58 -2.28 16.50 7.35
N VAL A 59 -1.73 15.53 6.62
CA VAL A 59 -2.35 14.23 6.40
C VAL A 59 -1.90 13.27 7.49
N PHE A 60 -2.80 12.69 8.29
CA PHE A 60 -2.40 11.73 9.33
C PHE A 60 -2.02 10.36 8.76
N GLU A 61 -2.85 9.82 7.86
CA GLU A 61 -2.60 8.52 7.24
C GLU A 61 -1.72 8.67 6.00
N LYS A 62 -0.42 8.36 6.15
CA LYS A 62 0.60 8.64 5.13
C LYS A 62 0.62 7.63 3.98
N GLU A 63 -0.05 6.49 4.15
CA GLU A 63 -0.08 5.38 3.17
C GLU A 63 -1.41 5.26 2.41
N SER A 64 -2.42 6.07 2.74
CA SER A 64 -3.72 6.09 2.06
C SER A 64 -3.86 7.28 1.12
N ALA A 65 -4.70 7.15 0.10
CA ALA A 65 -5.04 8.24 -0.81
C ALA A 65 -5.45 9.51 -0.05
N ASN A 66 -4.88 10.64 -0.44
CA ASN A 66 -5.17 11.93 0.16
C ASN A 66 -5.51 13.00 -0.88
N PHE A 67 -5.92 14.17 -0.39
CA PHE A 67 -6.35 15.30 -1.20
C PHE A 67 -5.31 16.42 -1.28
N CYS A 68 -4.08 16.18 -0.82
CA CYS A 68 -3.03 17.19 -0.76
C CYS A 68 -2.73 17.75 -2.15
N GLU A 69 -2.91 19.05 -2.33
CA GLU A 69 -2.70 19.73 -3.62
C GLU A 69 -1.22 19.97 -3.94
N TRP A 70 -0.37 19.89 -2.91
CA TRP A 70 1.10 19.99 -3.01
C TRP A 70 1.77 18.67 -3.40
N PHE A 71 0.99 17.63 -3.72
CA PHE A 71 1.54 16.34 -4.08
C PHE A 71 2.34 16.41 -5.38
N LEU A 72 3.60 15.98 -5.30
CA LEU A 72 4.47 15.78 -6.44
C LEU A 72 5.17 14.42 -6.30
N PRO A 73 5.06 13.51 -7.29
CA PRO A 73 5.61 12.16 -7.17
C PRO A 73 7.14 12.19 -7.11
N GLY A 74 7.71 11.47 -6.15
CA GLY A 74 9.16 11.29 -6.01
C GLY A 74 9.66 10.05 -6.75
N THR A 75 10.92 10.07 -7.19
CA THR A 75 11.59 8.93 -7.84
C THR A 75 12.26 8.00 -6.83
N GLU A 76 12.70 8.53 -5.68
CA GLU A 76 13.46 7.82 -4.63
C GLU A 76 12.57 7.51 -3.42
N VAL A 77 11.42 6.85 -3.65
CA VAL A 77 10.39 6.61 -2.61
C VAL A 77 10.35 5.18 -2.08
N PHE A 78 11.03 4.25 -2.73
CA PHE A 78 11.03 2.84 -2.35
C PHE A 78 12.19 2.54 -1.40
N ASP A 79 11.86 1.92 -0.27
CA ASP A 79 12.80 1.48 0.75
C ASP A 79 12.85 -0.07 0.75
N PRO A 80 13.94 -0.68 0.23
CA PRO A 80 14.05 -2.13 0.13
C PRO A 80 14.18 -2.80 1.50
N GLU A 81 14.75 -2.14 2.52
CA GLU A 81 14.87 -2.72 3.85
C GLU A 81 13.50 -2.85 4.50
N ARG A 82 12.66 -1.80 4.41
CA ARG A 82 11.27 -1.86 4.86
C ARG A 82 10.49 -2.97 4.16
N ALA A 83 10.64 -3.10 2.84
CA ALA A 83 9.94 -4.14 2.08
C ALA A 83 10.33 -5.55 2.53
N ASN A 84 11.64 -5.80 2.73
CA ASN A 84 12.13 -7.08 3.24
C ASN A 84 11.65 -7.38 4.67
N GLN A 85 11.60 -6.36 5.54
CA GLN A 85 11.08 -6.52 6.90
C GLN A 85 9.59 -6.87 6.90
N ALA A 86 8.79 -6.24 6.05
CA ALA A 86 7.37 -6.56 5.91
C ALA A 86 7.17 -8.01 5.43
N GLN A 87 7.89 -8.43 4.39
CA GLN A 87 7.83 -9.79 3.88
C GLN A 87 8.25 -10.82 4.93
N LYS A 88 9.30 -10.53 5.71
CA LYS A 88 9.73 -11.39 6.81
C LYS A 88 8.65 -11.50 7.89
N ALA A 89 8.03 -10.38 8.28
CA ALA A 89 6.97 -10.38 9.28
C ALA A 89 5.75 -11.21 8.82
N GLU A 90 5.39 -11.13 7.53
CA GLU A 90 4.33 -11.97 6.95
C GLU A 90 4.67 -13.46 7.02
N GLN A 91 5.91 -13.84 6.70
CA GLN A 91 6.37 -15.23 6.78
C GLN A 91 6.40 -15.74 8.23
N ASP A 92 6.88 -14.92 9.16
CA ASP A 92 6.94 -15.24 10.59
C ASP A 92 5.51 -15.45 11.13
N LEU A 93 4.56 -14.58 10.76
CA LEU A 93 3.14 -14.75 11.12
C LEU A 93 2.55 -16.03 10.55
N ALA A 94 2.77 -16.32 9.26
CA ALA A 94 2.29 -17.55 8.63
C ALA A 94 2.81 -18.81 9.36
N SER A 95 4.07 -18.78 9.80
CA SER A 95 4.65 -19.86 10.60
C SER A 95 3.99 -20.04 11.97
N LEU A 96 3.47 -18.97 12.59
CA LEU A 96 2.79 -19.05 13.89
C LEU A 96 1.40 -19.67 13.78
N PHE A 97 0.71 -19.43 12.66
CA PHE A 97 -0.66 -19.92 12.45
C PHE A 97 -0.72 -21.24 11.67
N GLY A 98 0.42 -21.79 11.25
CA GLY A 98 0.48 -23.07 10.52
C GLY A 98 -0.04 -22.99 9.09
N GLU A 99 -0.20 -21.78 8.54
CA GLU A 99 -0.54 -21.55 7.14
C GLU A 99 0.74 -21.64 6.30
N SER A 100 1.18 -22.87 6.03
CA SER A 100 2.10 -23.10 4.92
C SER A 100 1.37 -22.76 3.62
N SER A 101 1.89 -21.77 2.90
CA SER A 101 1.35 -21.28 1.63
C SER A 101 1.01 -22.45 0.69
N GLY A 102 -0.29 -22.71 0.54
CA GLY A 102 -0.84 -23.73 -0.36
C GLY A 102 -1.81 -24.67 0.33
N THR A 103 -3.07 -24.26 0.50
CA THR A 103 -4.26 -25.09 0.22
C THR A 103 -5.50 -24.19 0.22
N THR A 104 -6.15 -24.12 -0.93
CA THR A 104 -7.55 -23.70 -1.09
C THR A 104 -8.42 -24.52 -0.13
N GLN A 105 -8.82 -23.95 1.02
CA GLN A 105 -9.84 -24.57 1.87
C GLN A 105 -11.23 -24.25 1.30
N ALA A 106 -11.63 -25.01 0.28
CA ALA A 106 -12.99 -25.02 -0.23
C ALA A 106 -13.93 -25.95 0.57
N ASP A 107 -13.40 -26.83 1.43
CA ASP A 107 -14.20 -27.96 1.94
C ASP A 107 -14.64 -27.84 3.42
N ALA A 108 -14.19 -26.83 4.16
CA ALA A 108 -14.58 -26.63 5.58
C ALA A 108 -15.60 -25.50 5.80
N ASN A 109 -15.87 -24.68 4.79
CA ASN A 109 -16.73 -23.49 4.91
C ASN A 109 -18.21 -23.78 4.59
N ASP A 110 -18.52 -24.92 3.95
CA ASP A 110 -19.89 -25.26 3.51
C ASP A 110 -20.83 -25.55 4.70
N SER A 111 -20.33 -26.22 5.75
CA SER A 111 -21.13 -26.53 6.94
C SER A 111 -21.41 -25.30 7.82
N LEU A 112 -20.49 -24.33 7.85
CA LEU A 112 -20.65 -23.07 8.57
C LEU A 112 -21.64 -22.13 7.86
N VAL A 113 -21.62 -22.12 6.53
CA VAL A 113 -22.57 -21.36 5.71
C VAL A 113 -23.99 -21.94 5.86
N GLN A 114 -24.15 -23.25 5.80
CA GLN A 114 -25.44 -23.93 6.02
C GLN A 114 -25.98 -23.65 7.44
N SER A 115 -25.12 -23.74 8.45
CA SER A 115 -25.50 -23.45 9.84
C SER A 115 -25.93 -21.99 10.04
N ALA A 116 -25.35 -21.05 9.29
CA ALA A 116 -25.75 -19.65 9.33
C ALA A 116 -27.10 -19.42 8.63
N GLU A 117 -27.34 -20.04 7.47
CA GLU A 117 -28.60 -19.91 6.73
C GLU A 117 -29.81 -20.48 7.48
N ASP A 118 -29.61 -21.54 8.26
CA ASP A 118 -30.66 -22.13 9.10
C ASP A 118 -30.99 -21.28 10.34
N LEU A 119 -30.10 -20.36 10.72
CA LEU A 119 -30.29 -19.45 11.86
C LEU A 119 -31.14 -18.22 11.52
N PHE A 120 -31.26 -17.88 10.22
CA PHE A 120 -31.99 -16.72 9.70
C PHE A 120 -33.34 -17.07 9.05
N LYS A 121 -33.79 -18.34 9.13
CA LYS A 121 -35.14 -18.79 8.74
C LYS A 121 -36.06 -18.91 9.96
#